data_AF-A0A7S1D176-F1
#
_entry.id   AF-A0A7S1D176-F1
#
_cell.length_a   1.000
_cell.length_b   1.000
_cell.length_c   1.000
_cell.angle_alpha   90.00
_cell.angle_beta   90.00
_cell.angle_gamma   90.00
#
_symmetry.space_group_name_H-M   'P 1'
#
loop_
_entity.id
_entity.type
_entity.pdbx_description
1 polymer ?
#
loop_
_entity_poly.entity_id
_entity_poly.type
_entity_poly.pdbx_seq_one_letter_code
_entity_poly.pdbx_strand_id
1 'polypeptide(L)'
;MREDHAEEDGIYQIEQILDERKVITNGSVSGREYLIKWRGFKVGESTWEPERNILNKSFVNFYKCEKLEAELRATPEAKIPNSVTSVVAEALRRGTDELEKELIQMKAQEETPGSKQRVCPFCEAEFRDGFALVGHMKIHTSERNYEAIREAARLIHVDWYKS
;
A
#
# COMPACT_ATOMS: atom_id res chain seq x y z
N MET A 1 -21.03 -27.23 17.91
CA MET A 1 -20.86 -26.94 16.48
C MET A 1 -19.77 -25.88 16.40
N ARG A 2 -18.75 -26.10 15.57
CA ARG A 2 -17.69 -25.11 15.35
C ARG A 2 -18.35 -23.91 14.70
N GLU A 3 -18.19 -22.74 15.31
CA GLU A 3 -18.62 -21.50 14.72
C GLU A 3 -17.67 -21.21 13.54
N ASP A 4 -18.26 -21.18 12.36
CA ASP A 4 -17.67 -20.76 11.11
C ASP A 4 -17.20 -19.31 11.26
N HIS A 5 -15.92 -19.10 11.62
CA HIS A 5 -15.27 -17.82 11.43
C HIS A 5 -14.84 -17.74 9.98
N ALA A 6 -15.72 -17.09 9.19
CA ALA A 6 -15.51 -16.70 7.82
C ALA A 6 -14.06 -16.22 7.57
N GLU A 7 -13.43 -16.82 6.56
CA GLU A 7 -12.23 -16.33 5.90
C GLU A 7 -12.54 -14.96 5.28
N GLU A 8 -12.42 -13.89 6.07
CA GLU A 8 -12.53 -12.52 5.58
C GLU A 8 -11.27 -12.16 4.78
N ASP A 9 -11.42 -12.15 3.45
CA ASP A 9 -10.63 -11.47 2.42
C ASP A 9 -9.12 -11.31 2.66
N GLY A 10 -8.36 -12.33 2.23
CA GLY A 10 -6.92 -12.54 2.43
C GLY A 10 -5.94 -11.58 1.72
N ILE A 11 -6.13 -10.26 1.82
CA ILE A 11 -5.14 -9.25 1.43
C ILE A 11 -4.97 -8.25 2.56
N TYR A 12 -3.75 -8.13 3.07
CA TYR A 12 -3.41 -7.23 4.18
C TYR A 12 -2.36 -6.20 3.74
N GLN A 13 -2.42 -4.99 4.30
CA GLN A 13 -1.46 -3.94 3.97
C GLN A 13 -0.13 -4.21 4.69
N ILE A 14 0.95 -4.25 3.92
CA ILE A 14 2.32 -4.31 4.43
C ILE A 14 2.68 -2.95 5.00
N GLU A 15 3.27 -2.93 6.20
CA GLU A 15 3.92 -1.74 6.72
C GLU A 15 5.43 -1.77 6.47
N GLN A 16 6.07 -2.93 6.68
CA GLN A 16 7.51 -3.11 6.46
C GLN A 16 7.86 -4.60 6.23
N ILE A 17 8.95 -4.87 5.50
CA ILE A 17 9.60 -6.18 5.48
C ILE A 17 10.74 -6.16 6.48
N LEU A 18 10.75 -7.09 7.42
CA LEU A 18 11.72 -7.13 8.53
C LEU A 18 12.90 -8.05 8.23
N ASP A 19 12.66 -9.14 7.50
CA ASP A 19 13.68 -10.15 7.24
C ASP A 19 13.36 -10.99 5.99
N GLU A 20 14.35 -11.74 5.51
CA GLU A 20 14.21 -12.70 4.41
C GLU A 20 14.83 -14.05 4.76
N ARG A 21 14.24 -15.13 4.24
CA ARG A 21 14.83 -16.47 4.32
C ARG A 21 14.71 -17.22 3.00
N LYS A 22 15.71 -18.06 2.73
CA LYS A 22 15.68 -18.99 1.59
C LYS A 22 14.86 -20.22 1.98
N VAL A 23 13.90 -20.59 1.15
CA VAL A 23 13.13 -21.82 1.31
C VAL A 23 13.88 -22.94 0.59
N ILE A 24 14.31 -23.95 1.32
CA ILE A 24 15.07 -25.08 0.77
C ILE A 24 14.13 -26.29 0.65
N THR A 25 14.02 -26.85 -0.55
CA THR A 25 13.27 -28.08 -0.83
C THR A 25 14.23 -29.06 -1.51
N ASN A 26 14.29 -30.30 -1.03
CA ASN A 26 15.18 -31.34 -1.58
C ASN A 26 16.65 -30.90 -1.71
N GLY A 27 17.17 -30.16 -0.72
CA GLY A 27 18.55 -29.68 -0.71
C GLY A 27 18.85 -28.50 -1.66
N SER A 28 17.87 -28.01 -2.41
CA SER A 28 18.01 -26.85 -3.31
C SER A 28 17.13 -25.67 -2.87
N VAL A 29 17.59 -24.45 -3.13
CA VAL A 29 16.78 -23.25 -2.89
C VAL A 29 15.60 -23.26 -3.85
N SER A 30 14.40 -23.37 -3.30
CA SER A 30 13.12 -23.44 -4.02
C SER A 30 12.36 -22.11 -4.03
N GLY A 31 12.73 -21.16 -3.17
CA GLY A 31 12.08 -19.85 -3.10
C GLY A 31 12.62 -18.96 -2.00
N ARG A 32 11.91 -17.85 -1.77
CA ARG A 32 12.15 -16.91 -0.67
C ARG A 32 10.85 -16.60 0.06
N GLU A 33 10.99 -16.40 1.36
CA GLU A 33 9.96 -15.86 2.23
C GLU A 33 10.48 -14.62 2.92
N TYR A 34 9.56 -13.73 3.25
CA TYR A 34 9.81 -12.45 3.89
C TYR A 34 9.00 -12.35 5.18
N LEU A 35 9.62 -11.86 6.25
CA LEU A 35 8.91 -11.59 7.50
C LEU A 35 8.22 -10.23 7.38
N ILE A 36 6.88 -10.25 7.34
CA ILE A 36 6.07 -9.07 7.07
C ILE A 36 5.57 -8.45 8.36
N LYS A 37 5.91 -7.18 8.59
CA LYS A 37 5.29 -6.33 9.58
C LYS A 37 3.99 -5.79 8.98
N TRP A 38 2.85 -6.32 9.44
CA TRP A 38 1.53 -5.90 8.98
C TRP A 38 1.15 -4.52 9.55
N ARG A 39 0.49 -3.69 8.74
CA ARG A 39 0.02 -2.38 9.19
C ARG A 39 -1.04 -2.57 10.28
N GLY A 40 -0.91 -1.83 11.39
CA GLY A 40 -1.86 -1.87 12.49
C GLY A 40 -1.64 -3.02 13.49
N PHE A 41 -0.75 -3.97 13.18
CA PHE A 41 -0.38 -5.07 14.06
C PHE A 41 0.99 -4.83 14.71
N LYS A 42 1.22 -5.51 15.83
CA LYS A 42 2.51 -5.47 16.52
C LYS A 42 3.55 -6.26 15.73
N VAL A 43 4.81 -5.91 15.92
CA VAL A 43 5.94 -6.65 15.30
C VAL A 43 5.92 -8.14 15.68
N GLY A 44 5.47 -8.50 16.88
CA GLY A 44 5.35 -9.90 17.31
C GLY A 44 4.27 -10.71 16.55
N GLU A 45 3.38 -10.04 15.82
CA GLU A 45 2.34 -10.67 14.98
C GLU A 45 2.79 -10.78 13.51
N SER A 46 4.07 -10.51 13.23
CA SER A 46 4.63 -10.63 11.89
C SER A 46 4.65 -12.09 11.42
N THR A 47 4.33 -12.32 10.14
CA THR A 47 4.31 -13.66 9.55
C THR A 47 5.30 -13.79 8.40
N TRP A 48 5.76 -15.01 8.15
CA TRP A 48 6.62 -15.32 7.01
C TRP A 48 5.76 -15.58 5.78
N GLU A 49 5.83 -14.69 4.80
CA GLU A 49 5.07 -14.77 3.57
C GLU A 49 5.97 -15.08 2.37
N PRO A 50 5.58 -16.00 1.48
CA PRO A 50 6.34 -16.26 0.26
C PRO A 50 6.35 -15.02 -0.64
N GLU A 51 7.41 -14.84 -1.42
CA GLU A 51 7.58 -13.68 -2.31
C GLU A 51 6.37 -13.44 -3.24
N ARG A 52 5.64 -14.51 -3.62
CA ARG A 52 4.42 -14.43 -4.43
C ARG A 52 3.23 -13.76 -3.73
N ASN A 53 3.15 -13.79 -2.41
CA ASN A 53 2.08 -13.18 -1.62
C ASN A 53 2.26 -11.66 -1.50
N ILE A 54 3.44 -11.14 -1.83
CA ILE A 54 3.73 -9.70 -1.76
C ILE A 54 3.28 -9.06 -3.08
N LEU A 55 2.11 -8.45 -3.07
CA LEU A 55 1.52 -7.81 -4.26
C LEU A 55 2.30 -6.55 -4.67
N ASN A 56 2.58 -5.66 -3.72
CA ASN A 56 3.37 -4.46 -3.96
C ASN A 56 4.87 -4.77 -3.84
N LYS A 57 5.54 -4.96 -4.98
CA LYS A 57 6.97 -5.30 -5.04
C LYS A 57 7.90 -4.17 -4.57
N SER A 58 7.41 -2.94 -4.42
CA SER A 58 8.23 -1.83 -3.90
C SER A 58 8.75 -2.14 -2.48
N PHE A 59 7.97 -2.85 -1.65
CA PHE A 59 8.46 -3.29 -0.33
C PHE A 59 9.65 -4.26 -0.42
N VAL A 60 9.61 -5.21 -1.36
CA VAL A 60 10.70 -6.17 -1.58
C VAL A 60 11.93 -5.45 -2.13
N ASN A 61 11.74 -4.56 -3.09
CA ASN A 61 12.83 -3.80 -3.68
C ASN A 61 13.48 -2.89 -2.65
N PHE A 62 12.68 -2.19 -1.84
CA PHE A 62 13.16 -1.34 -0.76
C PHE A 62 14.03 -2.14 0.22
N TYR A 63 13.51 -3.23 0.77
CA TYR A 63 14.26 -4.12 1.67
C TYR A 63 15.58 -4.62 1.06
N LYS A 64 15.54 -5.06 -0.21
CA LYS A 64 16.75 -5.54 -0.91
C LYS A 64 17.77 -4.42 -1.13
N CYS A 65 17.32 -3.23 -1.49
CA CYS A 65 18.18 -2.07 -1.68
C CYS A 65 18.83 -1.66 -0.36
N GLU A 66 18.07 -1.53 0.74
CA GLU A 66 18.61 -1.22 2.06
C GLU A 66 19.63 -2.25 2.53
N LYS A 67 19.33 -3.55 2.35
CA LYS A 67 20.23 -4.64 2.72
C LYS A 67 21.53 -4.57 1.92
N LEU A 68 21.45 -4.44 0.60
CA LEU A 68 22.63 -4.33 -0.26
C LEU A 68 23.45 -3.07 0.06
N GLU A 69 22.77 -1.95 0.32
CA GLU A 69 23.41 -0.70 0.70
C GLU A 69 24.23 -0.85 1.99
N ALA A 70 23.64 -1.47 3.02
CA ALA A 70 24.30 -1.77 4.28
C ALA A 70 25.50 -2.72 4.09
N GLU A 71 25.35 -3.77 3.27
CA GLU A 71 26.43 -4.70 2.93
C GLU A 71 27.59 -3.99 2.21
N LEU A 72 27.29 -3.12 1.23
CA LEU A 72 28.30 -2.34 0.53
C LEU A 72 29.01 -1.36 1.46
N ARG A 73 28.29 -0.66 2.36
CA ARG A 73 28.91 0.26 3.32
C ARG A 73 29.81 -0.43 4.34
N ALA A 74 29.57 -1.70 4.63
CA ALA A 74 30.42 -2.48 5.51
C ALA A 74 31.79 -2.81 4.89
N THR A 75 31.95 -2.69 3.56
CA THR A 75 33.22 -3.03 2.91
C THR A 75 34.29 -1.94 3.07
N PRO A 76 35.58 -2.30 3.00
CA PRO A 76 36.66 -1.30 3.01
C PRO A 76 36.58 -0.31 1.84
N GLU A 77 36.14 -0.75 0.66
CA GLU A 77 36.08 0.05 -0.57
C GLU A 77 35.08 1.20 -0.46
N ALA A 78 33.99 1.03 0.32
CA ALA A 78 33.04 2.11 0.57
C ALA A 78 33.65 3.29 1.36
N LYS A 79 34.76 3.08 2.09
CA LYS A 79 35.48 4.14 2.81
C LYS A 79 36.39 4.96 1.91
N ILE A 80 36.67 4.49 0.70
CA ILE A 80 37.51 5.19 -0.28
C ILE A 80 36.64 6.24 -0.97
N PRO A 81 36.97 7.54 -0.87
CA PRO A 81 36.20 8.59 -1.52
C PRO A 81 36.11 8.36 -3.04
N ASN A 82 34.90 8.47 -3.60
CA ASN A 82 34.59 8.30 -5.02
C ASN A 82 34.95 6.92 -5.62
N SER A 83 35.16 5.89 -4.79
CA SER A 83 35.20 4.51 -5.29
C SER A 83 33.85 4.12 -5.88
N VAL A 84 33.86 3.14 -6.80
CA VAL A 84 32.61 2.58 -7.37
C VAL A 84 31.66 2.13 -6.25
N THR A 85 32.18 1.45 -5.23
CA THR A 85 31.39 0.99 -4.08
C THR A 85 30.75 2.15 -3.31
N SER A 86 31.52 3.22 -3.03
CA SER A 86 31.00 4.40 -2.31
C SER A 86 29.91 5.13 -3.11
N VAL A 87 30.10 5.27 -4.43
CA VAL A 87 29.14 5.92 -5.33
C VAL A 87 27.86 5.08 -5.46
N VAL A 88 27.98 3.76 -5.60
CA VAL A 88 26.83 2.86 -5.71
C VAL A 88 26.04 2.80 -4.39
N ALA A 89 26.72 2.73 -3.24
CA ALA A 89 26.05 2.77 -1.93
C ALA A 89 25.29 4.09 -1.73
N GLU A 90 25.86 5.22 -2.14
CA GLU A 90 25.17 6.51 -2.09
C GLU A 90 23.99 6.59 -3.07
N ALA A 91 24.13 6.05 -4.28
CA ALA A 91 23.04 5.99 -5.25
C ALA A 91 21.87 5.13 -4.75
N LEU A 92 22.15 3.99 -4.12
CA LEU A 92 21.14 3.13 -3.49
C LEU A 92 20.40 3.87 -2.37
N ARG A 93 21.13 4.51 -1.46
CA ARG A 93 20.54 5.32 -0.38
C ARG A 93 19.61 6.41 -0.92
N ARG A 94 20.08 7.17 -1.90
CA ARG A 94 19.26 8.23 -2.51
C ARG A 94 17.98 7.68 -3.14
N GLY A 95 18.08 6.53 -3.80
CA GLY A 95 16.92 5.85 -4.38
C GLY A 95 15.94 5.34 -3.31
N THR A 96 16.44 4.77 -2.20
CA THR A 96 15.58 4.33 -1.09
C THR A 96 14.91 5.51 -0.39
N ASP A 97 15.62 6.62 -0.18
CA ASP A 97 15.05 7.85 0.42
C ASP A 97 13.93 8.45 -0.45
N GLU A 98 14.07 8.37 -1.78
CA GLU A 98 13.06 8.84 -2.73
C GLU A 98 11.81 7.95 -2.70
N LEU A 99 12.00 6.62 -2.74
CA LEU A 99 10.90 5.65 -2.60
C LEU A 99 10.18 5.76 -1.25
N GLU A 100 10.90 6.01 -0.16
CA GLU A 100 10.31 6.22 1.16
C GLU A 100 9.44 7.48 1.18
N LYS A 101 9.92 8.58 0.59
CA LYS A 101 9.14 9.82 0.44
C LYS A 101 7.87 9.60 -0.38
N GLU A 102 7.95 8.87 -1.48
CA GLU A 102 6.78 8.49 -2.29
C GLU A 102 5.78 7.68 -1.46
N LEU A 103 6.25 6.70 -0.68
CA LEU A 103 5.39 5.90 0.18
C LEU A 103 4.73 6.74 1.29
N ILE A 104 5.48 7.64 1.94
CA ILE A 104 4.93 8.57 2.94
C ILE A 104 3.88 9.49 2.30
N GLN A 105 4.13 9.99 1.09
CA GLN A 105 3.17 10.83 0.36
C GLN A 105 1.89 10.07 0.00
N MET A 106 2.00 8.80 -0.42
CA MET A 106 0.85 7.92 -0.66
C MET A 106 0.07 7.66 0.63
N LYS A 107 0.75 7.38 1.74
CA LYS A 107 0.12 7.20 3.06
C LYS A 107 -0.60 8.47 3.54
N ALA A 108 -0.02 9.65 3.32
CA ALA A 108 -0.65 10.92 3.67
C ALA A 108 -1.96 11.16 2.89
N GLN A 109 -2.08 10.66 1.65
CA GLN A 109 -3.33 10.70 0.90
C GLN A 109 -4.37 9.73 1.49
N GLU A 110 -3.96 8.54 1.95
CA GLU A 110 -4.82 7.57 2.65
C GLU A 110 -5.29 8.05 4.03
N GLU A 111 -4.44 8.76 4.77
CA GLU A 111 -4.67 9.18 6.17
C GLU A 111 -5.31 10.57 6.31
N THR A 112 -5.59 11.28 5.21
CA THR A 112 -6.50 12.43 5.32
C THR A 112 -7.88 11.93 5.77
N PRO A 113 -8.38 12.35 6.94
CA PRO A 113 -9.68 11.92 7.42
C PRO A 113 -10.73 12.58 6.53
N GLY A 114 -11.19 11.87 5.51
CA GLY A 114 -12.42 12.17 4.80
C GLY A 114 -12.54 13.62 4.32
N SER A 115 -11.71 14.02 3.37
CA SER A 115 -12.23 14.85 2.29
C SER A 115 -12.65 13.92 1.15
N LYS A 116 -13.56 12.98 1.44
CA LYS A 116 -14.57 12.63 0.43
C LYS A 116 -15.31 13.93 0.20
N GLN A 117 -14.84 14.73 -0.75
CA GLN A 117 -15.71 15.75 -1.31
C GLN A 117 -16.96 14.98 -1.68
N ARG A 118 -18.07 15.31 -1.01
CA ARG A 118 -19.36 14.71 -1.28
C ARG A 118 -19.83 15.39 -2.56
N VAL A 119 -19.26 14.93 -3.67
CA VAL A 119 -19.43 15.53 -4.98
C VAL A 119 -20.64 14.90 -5.63
N CYS A 120 -21.51 15.73 -6.18
CA CYS A 120 -22.61 15.25 -6.99
C CYS A 120 -22.09 14.62 -8.29
N PRO A 121 -22.40 13.35 -8.61
CA PRO A 121 -21.93 12.69 -9.83
C PRO A 121 -22.57 13.24 -11.12
N PHE A 122 -23.57 14.12 -10.99
CA PHE A 122 -24.26 14.73 -12.12
C PHE A 122 -23.75 16.12 -12.48
N CYS A 123 -23.27 16.90 -11.50
CA CYS A 123 -22.95 18.31 -11.69
C CYS A 123 -21.72 18.80 -10.91
N GLU A 124 -20.97 17.88 -10.30
CA GLU A 124 -19.72 18.15 -9.58
C GLU A 124 -19.84 19.12 -8.39
N ALA A 125 -21.06 19.42 -7.95
CA ALA A 125 -21.28 20.27 -6.78
C ALA A 125 -20.80 19.58 -5.51
N GLU A 126 -20.05 20.32 -4.68
CA GLU A 126 -19.50 19.84 -3.41
C GLU A 126 -20.46 20.09 -2.25
N PHE A 127 -20.61 19.10 -1.38
CA PHE A 127 -21.48 19.18 -0.20
C PHE A 127 -20.72 18.94 1.10
N ARG A 128 -21.19 19.61 2.15
CA ARG A 128 -20.64 19.46 3.51
C ARG A 128 -21.01 18.12 4.13
N ASP A 129 -22.23 17.63 3.86
CA ASP A 129 -22.74 16.38 4.39
C ASP A 129 -23.51 15.49 3.41
N GLY A 130 -23.64 14.20 3.78
CA GLY A 130 -24.24 13.18 2.91
C GLY A 130 -25.73 13.41 2.71
N PHE A 131 -26.42 13.93 3.73
CA PHE A 131 -27.83 14.29 3.65
C PHE A 131 -28.05 15.43 2.66
N ALA A 132 -27.19 16.45 2.67
CA ALA A 132 -27.23 17.57 1.73
C ALA A 132 -27.01 17.09 0.29
N LEU A 133 -26.06 16.18 0.06
CA LEU A 133 -25.83 15.58 -1.25
C LEU A 133 -27.01 14.72 -1.71
N VAL A 134 -27.50 13.79 -0.89
CA VAL A 134 -28.66 12.93 -1.22
C VAL A 134 -29.90 13.78 -1.50
N GLY A 135 -30.10 14.86 -0.73
CA GLY A 135 -31.15 15.84 -0.98
C GLY A 135 -30.99 16.54 -2.33
N HIS A 136 -29.77 17.00 -2.65
CA HIS A 136 -29.45 17.62 -3.93
C HIS A 136 -29.65 16.68 -5.12
N MET A 137 -29.29 15.40 -5.01
CA MET A 137 -29.42 14.43 -6.11
C MET A 137 -30.85 14.29 -6.64
N LYS A 138 -31.86 14.70 -5.87
CA LYS A 138 -33.26 14.72 -6.32
C LYS A 138 -33.53 15.71 -7.44
N ILE A 139 -32.69 16.74 -7.64
CA ILE A 139 -32.87 17.68 -8.76
C ILE A 139 -32.54 17.04 -10.12
N HIS A 140 -31.75 15.96 -10.11
CA HIS A 140 -31.30 15.24 -11.31
C HIS A 140 -32.24 14.11 -11.71
N THR A 141 -33.39 13.91 -11.06
CA THR A 141 -34.28 12.77 -11.33
C THR A 141 -34.88 12.77 -12.74
N SER A 142 -34.88 13.90 -13.43
CA SER A 142 -35.29 14.01 -14.83
C SER A 142 -34.18 13.64 -15.82
N GLU A 143 -32.96 13.38 -15.34
CA GLU A 143 -31.85 12.98 -16.19
C GLU A 143 -32.12 11.61 -16.83
N ARG A 144 -31.93 11.51 -18.15
CA ARG A 144 -32.21 10.28 -18.90
C ARG A 144 -31.43 9.08 -18.35
N ASN A 145 -30.20 9.33 -17.93
CA ASN A 145 -29.29 8.31 -17.42
C ASN A 145 -29.21 8.33 -15.89
N TYR A 146 -30.23 8.87 -15.19
CA TYR A 146 -30.25 9.02 -13.75
C TYR A 146 -29.81 7.75 -13.02
N GLU A 147 -30.43 6.61 -13.33
CA GLU A 147 -30.14 5.35 -12.64
C GLU A 147 -28.73 4.82 -12.93
N ALA A 148 -28.26 4.95 -14.17
CA ALA A 148 -26.92 4.50 -14.57
C ALA A 148 -25.81 5.34 -13.91
N ILE A 149 -25.98 6.67 -13.85
CA ILE A 149 -25.04 7.59 -13.19
C ILE A 149 -25.05 7.35 -11.68
N ARG A 150 -26.23 7.09 -11.12
CA ARG A 150 -26.40 6.78 -9.70
C ARG A 150 -25.70 5.48 -9.31
N GLU A 151 -25.85 4.43 -10.10
CA GLU A 151 -25.21 3.14 -9.85
C GLU A 151 -23.69 3.23 -10.05
N ALA A 152 -23.23 3.91 -11.11
CA ALA A 152 -21.80 4.17 -11.29
C ALA A 152 -21.19 4.90 -10.09
N ALA A 153 -21.88 5.94 -9.58
CA ALA A 153 -21.46 6.67 -8.39
C ALA A 153 -21.39 5.79 -7.15
N ARG A 154 -22.36 4.88 -6.95
CA ARG A 154 -22.34 3.91 -5.85
C ARG A 154 -21.12 2.98 -5.90
N LEU A 155 -20.72 2.56 -7.11
CA LEU A 155 -19.59 1.65 -7.32
C LEU A 155 -18.23 2.32 -7.08
N ILE A 156 -18.07 3.57 -7.53
CA ILE A 156 -16.79 4.31 -7.40
C ILE A 156 -16.66 5.02 -6.05
N HIS A 157 -17.77 5.29 -5.36
CA HIS A 157 -17.82 6.07 -4.13
C HIS A 157 -18.61 5.37 -3.01
N VAL A 158 -18.21 4.14 -2.71
CA VAL A 158 -18.89 3.20 -1.81
C VAL A 158 -19.14 3.77 -0.40
N ASP A 159 -18.25 4.60 0.10
CA ASP A 159 -18.23 4.93 1.53
C ASP A 159 -19.16 6.07 1.94
N TRP A 160 -19.36 7.11 1.11
CA TRP A 160 -20.28 8.20 1.45
C TRP A 160 -21.72 7.93 0.96
N TYR A 161 -21.92 6.93 0.09
CA TYR A 161 -23.23 6.53 -0.43
C TYR A 161 -24.00 5.61 0.53
N LYS A 162 -23.31 4.99 1.49
CA LYS A 162 -23.85 4.05 2.48
C LYS A 162 -24.26 4.70 3.81
N SER A 163 -24.04 6.02 3.97
CA SER A 163 -24.29 6.78 5.21
C SER A 163 -25.70 7.35 5.30
#